data_AF-A0A813HJ02-F1
#
_entry.id   AF-A0A813HJ02-F1
#
_cell.length_a   1.000
_cell.length_b   1.000
_cell.length_c   1.000
_cell.angle_alpha   90.00
_cell.angle_beta   90.00
_cell.angle_gamma   90.00
#
_symmetry.space_group_name_H-M   'P 1'
#
loop_
_entity.id
_entity.type
_entity.pdbx_description
1 polymer ?
#
loop_
_entity_poly.entity_id
_entity_poly.type
_entity_poly.pdbx_seq_one_letter_code
_entity_poly.pdbx_strand_id
1 'polypeptide(L)'
;MPWMPFANASTLQASRSRIIGTTSCSLMAARRQAMRSRTPHRTWLISGAGFICAGDRYEIKQSMTVTFLRDAAAARIPAQFADRCKVSEVIHSKGVASGVRAAIIGSDGQPHQLTVRARVVVVACGSINSPALLLRSRLPNKNGLIGKNLRLHPVSFVIARVPAGAPDVVSWEGAPMTAVSNECARGPFGDNYGSKLECPGLHAGLGATGVAGLSKPGKHFKQELLNLRRMT
;
A
#
# COMPACT_ATOMS: atom_id res chain seq x y z
N MET A 1 -2.96 -23.10 6.23
CA MET A 1 -1.51 -23.23 5.91
C MET A 1 -0.75 -23.23 7.23
N PRO A 2 0.14 -24.21 7.50
CA PRO A 2 0.85 -24.21 8.77
C PRO A 2 1.98 -23.18 8.69
N TRP A 3 1.89 -22.18 9.55
CA TRP A 3 2.94 -21.22 9.84
C TRP A 3 4.11 -22.00 10.46
N MET A 4 5.33 -21.85 9.94
CA MET A 4 6.50 -22.41 10.61
C MET A 4 6.82 -21.54 11.85
N PRO A 5 6.82 -22.08 13.07
CA PRO A 5 7.28 -21.35 14.23
C PRO A 5 8.79 -21.13 14.12
N PHE A 6 9.22 -19.88 14.06
CA PHE A 6 10.64 -19.51 14.10
C PHE A 6 11.12 -19.58 15.56
N ALA A 7 11.47 -20.78 16.02
CA ALA A 7 11.75 -21.01 17.43
C ALA A 7 13.19 -20.67 17.86
N ASN A 8 14.17 -20.44 16.98
CA ASN A 8 15.54 -20.12 17.43
C ASN A 8 16.29 -19.24 16.41
N ALA A 9 16.79 -18.10 16.87
CA ALA A 9 17.67 -17.20 16.14
C ALA A 9 19.00 -17.91 15.81
N SER A 10 19.11 -18.42 14.59
CA SER A 10 20.38 -18.86 14.02
C SER A 10 20.35 -18.61 12.52
N THR A 11 21.48 -18.14 12.00
CA THR A 11 21.72 -17.77 10.59
C THR A 11 20.96 -18.68 9.61
N LEU A 12 19.92 -18.16 8.96
CA LEU A 12 19.22 -18.91 7.93
C LEU A 12 20.05 -18.88 6.65
N GLN A 13 20.73 -20.00 6.39
CA GLN A 13 21.44 -20.24 5.15
C GLN A 13 20.43 -20.69 4.10
N ALA A 14 19.76 -19.74 3.44
CA ALA A 14 18.85 -20.00 2.33
C ALA A 14 19.63 -20.47 1.09
N SER A 15 20.04 -21.75 1.07
CA SER A 15 20.83 -22.28 -0.05
C SER A 15 20.03 -22.38 -1.35
N ARG A 16 18.67 -22.32 -1.30
CA ARG A 16 17.78 -22.30 -2.48
C ARG A 16 16.46 -21.53 -2.33
N SER A 17 16.20 -20.88 -1.18
CA SER A 17 14.89 -20.28 -0.89
C SER A 17 14.82 -18.80 -1.27
N ARG A 18 13.73 -18.37 -1.93
CA ARG A 18 13.41 -16.95 -2.14
C ARG A 18 12.64 -16.46 -0.91
N ILE A 19 13.28 -15.62 -0.09
CA ILE A 19 12.65 -15.00 1.08
C ILE A 19 12.12 -13.61 0.70
N ILE A 20 10.84 -13.37 0.98
CA ILE A 20 10.16 -12.09 0.83
C ILE A 20 9.88 -11.56 2.25
N GLY A 21 10.56 -10.49 2.65
CA GLY A 21 10.36 -9.85 3.96
C GLY A 21 9.18 -8.88 3.93
N THR A 22 8.06 -9.21 4.58
CA THR A 22 6.89 -8.34 4.60
C THR A 22 6.92 -7.41 5.82
N THR A 23 7.79 -6.39 5.76
CA THR A 23 7.42 -5.03 6.17
C THR A 23 7.99 -4.03 5.17
N SER A 24 7.11 -3.43 4.38
CA SER A 24 7.39 -2.55 3.23
C SER A 24 8.21 -3.13 2.07
N CYS A 25 9.06 -4.16 2.22
CA CYS A 25 10.04 -4.60 1.21
C CYS A 25 9.68 -5.86 0.40
N SER A 26 9.10 -5.70 -0.79
CA SER A 26 8.74 -6.84 -1.63
C SER A 26 9.85 -7.25 -2.62
N LEU A 27 10.63 -8.29 -2.31
CA LEU A 27 11.43 -8.98 -3.33
C LEU A 27 10.50 -9.66 -4.35
N MET A 28 10.50 -9.26 -5.62
CA MET A 28 9.84 -10.00 -6.70
C MET A 28 10.65 -9.99 -8.00
N ALA A 29 10.73 -11.17 -8.64
CA ALA A 29 11.12 -11.31 -10.03
C ALA A 29 9.83 -11.37 -10.86
N ALA A 30 9.62 -10.37 -11.72
CA ALA A 30 8.42 -10.28 -12.56
C ALA A 30 8.53 -11.20 -13.78
N ARG A 31 7.54 -12.09 -13.95
CA ARG A 31 7.21 -12.69 -15.26
C ARG A 31 5.94 -11.98 -15.72
N ARG A 32 5.91 -11.48 -16.97
CA ARG A 32 4.72 -10.82 -17.54
C ARG A 32 3.54 -11.80 -17.55
N GLN A 33 2.60 -11.65 -16.62
CA GLN A 33 1.27 -12.23 -16.72
C GLN A 33 0.30 -11.09 -16.98
N ALA A 34 -0.50 -11.22 -18.04
CA ALA A 34 -1.56 -10.28 -18.36
C ALA A 34 -2.54 -10.22 -17.17
N MET A 35 -2.78 -9.02 -16.64
CA MET A 35 -3.81 -8.79 -15.63
C MET A 35 -5.17 -9.14 -16.24
N ARG A 36 -5.76 -10.27 -15.86
CA ARG A 36 -7.17 -10.55 -16.14
C ARG A 36 -8.01 -9.68 -15.21
N SER A 37 -8.68 -8.66 -15.75
CA SER A 37 -9.68 -7.89 -15.01
C SER A 37 -10.84 -8.82 -14.64
N ARG A 38 -10.91 -9.21 -13.37
CA ARG A 38 -12.00 -10.01 -12.81
C ARG A 38 -13.06 -9.16 -12.11
N THR A 39 -13.01 -7.84 -12.26
CA THR A 39 -13.95 -6.92 -11.62
C THR A 39 -15.31 -6.97 -12.33
N PRO A 40 -16.40 -7.35 -11.65
CA PRO A 40 -17.74 -7.27 -12.22
C PRO A 40 -18.09 -5.81 -12.51
N HIS A 41 -18.80 -5.55 -13.61
CA HIS A 41 -19.26 -4.21 -14.02
C HIS A 41 -20.28 -3.54 -13.06
N ARG A 42 -20.52 -4.09 -11.86
CA ARG A 42 -21.45 -3.59 -10.84
C ARG A 42 -20.86 -3.70 -9.43
N THR A 43 -19.84 -2.91 -9.13
CA THR A 43 -19.16 -2.88 -7.82
C THR A 43 -19.98 -2.21 -6.70
N TRP A 44 -21.08 -1.53 -7.04
CA TRP A 44 -21.99 -0.87 -6.08
C TRP A 44 -22.87 -1.83 -5.27
N LEU A 45 -23.04 -3.08 -5.73
CA LEU A 45 -23.88 -4.09 -5.07
C LEU A 45 -23.08 -5.11 -4.25
N ILE A 46 -21.76 -4.94 -4.17
CA ILE A 46 -20.89 -5.91 -3.51
C ILE A 46 -20.77 -5.52 -2.04
N SER A 47 -21.41 -6.30 -1.17
CA SER A 47 -21.32 -6.14 0.28
C SER A 47 -19.87 -6.02 0.74
N GLY A 48 -19.56 -4.96 1.47
CA GLY A 48 -18.21 -4.69 1.99
C GLY A 48 -17.30 -3.87 1.07
N ALA A 49 -17.70 -3.56 -0.17
CA ALA A 49 -16.89 -2.78 -1.11
C ALA A 49 -16.56 -1.36 -0.60
N GLY A 50 -17.42 -0.78 0.25
CA GLY A 50 -17.18 0.49 0.94
C GLY A 50 -15.87 0.53 1.71
N PHE A 51 -15.54 -0.56 2.40
CA PHE A 51 -14.44 -0.58 3.37
C PHE A 51 -13.06 -0.87 2.76
N ILE A 52 -13.00 -1.12 1.45
CA ILE A 52 -11.78 -1.55 0.73
C ILE A 52 -10.57 -0.61 0.96
N CYS A 53 -10.81 0.69 1.17
CA CYS A 53 -9.76 1.67 1.46
C CYS A 53 -9.03 1.39 2.80
N ALA A 54 -9.76 0.94 3.82
CA ALA A 54 -9.23 0.67 5.16
C ALA A 54 -8.72 -0.78 5.33
N GLY A 55 -9.03 -1.64 4.37
CA GLY A 55 -8.73 -3.06 4.42
C GLY A 55 -9.89 -3.85 3.84
N ASP A 56 -9.58 -4.86 3.06
CA ASP A 56 -10.61 -5.63 2.36
C ASP A 56 -10.68 -7.04 2.92
N ARG A 57 -11.69 -7.27 3.76
CA ARG A 57 -11.97 -8.58 4.36
C ARG A 57 -12.54 -9.58 3.35
N TYR A 58 -13.16 -9.09 2.28
CA TYR A 58 -13.93 -9.90 1.33
C TYR A 58 -13.15 -10.21 0.05
N GLU A 59 -11.89 -9.77 -0.04
CA GLU A 59 -11.00 -10.02 -1.19
C GLU A 59 -11.56 -9.52 -2.53
N ILE A 60 -12.42 -8.50 -2.48
CA ILE A 60 -13.05 -7.86 -3.64
C ILE A 60 -12.00 -7.09 -4.45
N LYS A 61 -11.21 -6.26 -3.76
CA LYS A 61 -10.02 -5.57 -4.28
C LYS A 61 -8.99 -6.62 -4.64
N GLN A 62 -8.62 -6.60 -5.93
CA GLN A 62 -7.54 -7.41 -6.51
C GLN A 62 -6.16 -6.94 -6.03
N SER A 63 -5.97 -6.96 -4.71
CA SER A 63 -4.74 -6.56 -4.04
C SER A 63 -3.63 -7.59 -4.24
N MET A 64 -2.41 -7.22 -3.89
CA MET A 64 -1.24 -8.09 -4.05
C MET A 64 -1.36 -9.39 -3.23
N THR A 65 -2.05 -9.38 -2.09
CA THR A 65 -2.21 -10.55 -1.22
C THR A 65 -3.03 -11.66 -1.87
N VAL A 66 -4.01 -11.30 -2.70
CA VAL A 66 -4.91 -12.25 -3.38
C VAL A 66 -4.50 -12.55 -4.83
N THR A 67 -3.52 -11.81 -5.33
CA THR A 67 -2.93 -11.98 -6.68
C THR A 67 -1.49 -12.51 -6.56
N PHE A 68 -0.49 -11.65 -6.74
CA PHE A 68 0.91 -12.06 -6.90
C PHE A 68 1.51 -12.78 -5.69
N LEU A 69 1.15 -12.39 -4.45
CA LEU A 69 1.69 -13.06 -3.27
C LEU A 69 1.09 -14.45 -3.09
N ARG A 70 -0.21 -14.60 -3.41
CA ARG A 70 -0.89 -15.90 -3.46
C ARG A 70 -0.25 -16.81 -4.51
N ASP A 71 0.01 -16.28 -5.71
CA ASP A 71 0.67 -17.02 -6.78
C ASP A 71 2.11 -17.41 -6.40
N ALA A 72 2.85 -16.52 -5.75
CA ALA A 72 4.20 -16.81 -5.27
C ALA A 72 4.22 -17.90 -4.17
N ALA A 73 3.20 -17.93 -3.31
CA ALA A 73 3.04 -18.98 -2.30
C ALA A 73 2.66 -20.34 -2.92
N ALA A 74 1.87 -20.33 -4.00
CA ALA A 74 1.40 -21.54 -4.68
C ALA A 74 2.33 -22.05 -5.79
N ALA A 75 3.45 -21.36 -6.05
CA ALA A 75 4.40 -21.75 -7.09
C ALA A 75 5.04 -23.12 -6.82
N ARG A 76 5.53 -23.78 -7.89
CA ARG A 76 6.25 -25.06 -7.79
C ARG A 76 7.39 -25.04 -6.77
N ILE A 77 8.06 -23.89 -6.66
CA ILE A 77 8.98 -23.58 -5.55
C ILE A 77 8.35 -22.41 -4.79
N PRO A 78 7.66 -22.68 -3.67
CA PRO A 78 6.98 -21.64 -2.89
C PRO A 78 7.94 -20.56 -2.40
N ALA A 79 7.52 -19.31 -2.50
CA ALA A 79 8.17 -18.22 -1.79
C ALA A 79 7.96 -18.37 -0.28
N GLN A 80 8.98 -18.01 0.50
CA GLN A 80 8.86 -17.92 1.96
C GLN A 80 8.63 -16.49 2.37
N PHE A 81 7.71 -16.28 3.31
CA PHE A 81 7.36 -14.96 3.82
C PHE A 81 7.79 -14.82 5.26
N ALA A 82 8.43 -13.69 5.59
CA ALA A 82 8.76 -13.31 6.95
C ALA A 82 8.01 -12.01 7.28
N ASP A 83 6.92 -12.13 8.04
CA ASP A 83 6.18 -10.98 8.57
C ASP A 83 6.86 -10.42 9.82
N ARG A 84 6.45 -9.20 10.21
CA ARG A 84 7.04 -8.49 11.36
C ARG A 84 8.58 -8.44 11.31
N CYS A 85 9.12 -8.47 10.09
CA CYS A 85 10.55 -8.52 9.80
C CYS A 85 10.97 -7.23 9.11
N LYS A 86 11.80 -6.42 9.77
CA LYS A 86 12.31 -5.14 9.30
C LYS A 86 13.78 -5.28 8.91
N VAL A 87 14.06 -5.19 7.62
CA VAL A 87 15.42 -5.17 7.08
C VAL A 87 16.09 -3.83 7.43
N SER A 88 17.23 -3.90 8.10
CA SER A 88 18.02 -2.73 8.51
C SER A 88 19.14 -2.42 7.52
N GLU A 89 19.71 -3.45 6.87
CA GLU A 89 20.91 -3.34 6.05
C GLU A 89 20.97 -4.40 4.95
N VAL A 90 21.42 -4.01 3.76
CA VAL A 90 21.89 -4.90 2.70
C VAL A 90 23.37 -5.18 2.92
N ILE A 91 23.72 -6.45 3.08
CA ILE A 91 25.12 -6.89 3.20
C ILE A 91 25.72 -6.91 1.80
N HIS A 92 26.83 -6.22 1.60
CA HIS A 92 27.54 -6.20 0.32
C HIS A 92 29.05 -6.07 0.49
N SER A 93 29.79 -6.48 -0.54
CA SER A 93 31.23 -6.28 -0.64
C SER A 93 31.60 -5.98 -2.08
N LYS A 94 32.45 -4.97 -2.31
CA LYS A 94 32.90 -4.54 -3.65
C LYS A 94 31.74 -4.31 -4.64
N GLY A 95 30.60 -3.80 -4.16
CA GLY A 95 29.40 -3.55 -4.97
C GLY A 95 28.55 -4.79 -5.27
N VAL A 96 28.88 -5.95 -4.69
CA VAL A 96 28.12 -7.20 -4.83
C VAL A 96 27.36 -7.49 -3.54
N ALA A 97 26.02 -7.54 -3.61
CA ALA A 97 25.19 -7.92 -2.48
C ALA A 97 25.32 -9.42 -2.16
N SER A 98 25.35 -9.75 -0.88
CA SER A 98 25.49 -11.13 -0.37
C SER A 98 24.39 -11.52 0.63
N GLY A 99 23.50 -10.59 0.98
CA GLY A 99 22.39 -10.86 1.89
C GLY A 99 21.81 -9.62 2.52
N VAL A 100 21.05 -9.82 3.59
CA VAL A 100 20.44 -8.75 4.39
C VAL A 100 20.53 -9.07 5.89
N ARG A 101 20.64 -8.01 6.70
CA ARG A 101 20.38 -8.04 8.15
C ARG A 101 19.01 -7.45 8.44
N ALA A 102 18.28 -8.09 9.35
CA ALA A 102 16.94 -7.70 9.74
C ALA A 102 16.69 -7.97 11.22
N ALA A 103 15.71 -7.26 11.79
CA ALA A 103 15.10 -7.62 13.06
C ALA A 103 13.72 -8.23 12.79
N ILE A 104 13.38 -9.33 13.44
CA ILE A 104 12.10 -10.02 13.31
C ILE A 104 11.46 -10.23 14.68
N ILE A 105 10.14 -10.07 14.78
CA ILE A 105 9.41 -10.46 16.00
C ILE A 105 9.07 -11.95 15.92
N GLY A 106 9.60 -12.72 16.86
CA GLY A 106 9.39 -14.16 16.95
C GLY A 106 7.97 -14.55 17.34
N SER A 107 7.70 -15.85 17.38
CA SER A 107 6.44 -16.39 17.91
C SER A 107 6.27 -16.14 19.41
N ASP A 108 7.38 -15.93 20.12
CA ASP A 108 7.46 -15.51 21.53
C ASP A 108 7.11 -14.03 21.75
N GLY A 109 6.89 -13.26 20.67
CA GLY A 109 6.63 -11.83 20.73
C GLY A 109 7.89 -10.99 20.96
N GLN A 110 9.08 -11.59 21.01
CA GLN A 110 10.34 -10.90 21.28
C GLN A 110 11.09 -10.56 19.98
N PRO A 111 11.93 -9.51 19.98
CA PRO A 111 12.76 -9.18 18.83
C PRO A 111 13.98 -10.10 18.71
N HIS A 112 14.22 -10.61 17.50
CA HIS A 112 15.35 -11.46 17.14
C HIS A 112 16.14 -10.86 15.98
N GLN A 113 17.45 -11.07 15.96
CA GLN A 113 18.28 -10.71 14.81
C GLN A 113 18.23 -11.83 13.77
N LEU A 114 18.01 -11.44 12.52
CA LEU A 114 17.94 -12.33 11.37
C LEU A 114 18.97 -11.90 10.32
N THR A 115 19.81 -12.84 9.91
CA THR A 115 20.66 -12.68 8.73
C THR A 115 20.21 -13.66 7.66
N VAL A 116 19.90 -13.14 6.47
CA VAL A 116 19.57 -13.93 5.29
C VAL A 116 20.67 -13.78 4.26
N ARG A 117 21.33 -14.88 3.89
CA ARG A 117 22.29 -14.89 2.79
C ARG A 117 21.58 -15.12 1.46
N ALA A 118 21.91 -14.31 0.45
CA ALA A 118 21.31 -14.41 -0.87
C ALA A 118 22.30 -13.96 -1.95
N ARG A 119 22.25 -14.63 -3.11
CA ARG A 119 23.04 -14.22 -4.29
C ARG A 119 22.52 -12.95 -4.95
N VAL A 120 21.23 -12.68 -4.77
CA VAL A 120 20.54 -11.51 -5.35
C VAL A 120 19.63 -10.94 -4.27
N VAL A 121 19.69 -9.62 -4.10
CA VAL A 121 18.81 -8.86 -3.21
C VAL A 121 18.03 -7.86 -4.07
N VAL A 122 16.70 -7.91 -4.00
CA VAL A 122 15.82 -6.94 -4.65
C VAL A 122 15.24 -6.02 -3.57
N VAL A 123 15.41 -4.71 -3.73
CA VAL A 123 14.85 -3.73 -2.79
C VAL A 123 13.55 -3.20 -3.38
N ALA A 124 12.41 -3.50 -2.75
CA ALA A 124 11.13 -2.89 -3.09
C ALA A 124 10.38 -2.46 -1.83
N CYS A 125 11.06 -1.64 -1.01
CA CYS A 125 10.55 -1.09 0.24
C CYS A 125 9.55 0.08 0.03
N GLY A 126 9.14 0.38 -1.21
CA GLY A 126 8.41 1.60 -1.58
C GLY A 126 9.32 2.83 -1.80
N SER A 127 8.75 3.95 -2.28
CA SER A 127 9.51 5.14 -2.71
C SER A 127 10.28 5.84 -1.58
N ILE A 128 9.85 5.67 -0.33
CA ILE A 128 10.50 6.26 0.85
C ILE A 128 11.49 5.28 1.49
N ASN A 129 11.05 4.06 1.82
CA ASN A 129 11.93 3.15 2.57
C ASN A 129 12.99 2.48 1.69
N SER A 130 12.81 2.39 0.37
CA SER A 130 13.85 1.83 -0.52
C SER A 130 15.11 2.69 -0.51
N PRO A 131 15.07 4.00 -0.86
CA PRO A 131 16.27 4.82 -0.77
C PRO A 131 16.79 4.92 0.66
N ALA A 132 15.93 4.93 1.69
CA ALA A 132 16.38 4.93 3.08
C ALA A 132 17.19 3.68 3.43
N LEU A 133 16.77 2.49 2.98
CA LEU A 133 17.52 1.25 3.17
C LEU A 133 18.85 1.29 2.41
N LEU A 134 18.85 1.72 1.15
CA LEU A 134 20.05 1.80 0.33
C LEU A 134 21.10 2.74 0.93
N LEU A 135 20.67 3.90 1.45
CA LEU A 135 21.53 4.87 2.14
C LEU A 135 22.10 4.31 3.45
N ARG A 136 21.25 3.72 4.31
CA ARG A 136 21.71 3.08 5.56
C ARG A 136 22.71 1.93 5.31
N SER A 137 22.54 1.23 4.20
CA SER A 137 23.42 0.12 3.78
C SER A 137 24.73 0.59 3.14
N ARG A 138 24.93 1.91 2.99
CA ARG A 138 26.13 2.51 2.39
C ARG A 138 26.49 1.90 1.04
N LEU A 139 25.48 1.62 0.23
CA LEU A 139 25.71 1.09 -1.12
C LEU A 139 26.40 2.15 -1.99
N PRO A 140 27.22 1.74 -2.98
CA PRO A 140 27.87 2.68 -3.90
C PRO A 140 26.85 3.61 -4.58
N ASN A 141 26.99 4.91 -4.40
CA ASN A 141 26.09 5.94 -4.93
C ASN A 141 26.86 6.88 -5.87
N LYS A 142 27.46 6.31 -6.93
CA LYS A 142 28.38 7.06 -7.83
C LYS A 142 27.77 8.31 -8.44
N ASN A 143 26.46 8.30 -8.72
CA ASN A 143 25.74 9.42 -9.30
C ASN A 143 25.07 10.33 -8.26
N GLY A 144 25.15 10.01 -6.97
CA GLY A 144 24.54 10.82 -5.91
C GLY A 144 23.01 10.85 -5.88
N LEU A 145 22.32 10.02 -6.68
CA LEU A 145 20.87 10.15 -6.90
C LEU A 145 20.00 9.39 -5.88
N ILE A 146 20.57 8.49 -5.07
CA ILE A 146 19.79 7.75 -4.08
C ILE A 146 19.13 8.73 -3.09
N GLY A 147 17.80 8.65 -2.98
CA GLY A 147 17.00 9.52 -2.12
C GLY A 147 16.65 10.90 -2.72
N LYS A 148 17.01 11.14 -3.98
CA LYS A 148 16.64 12.37 -4.72
C LYS A 148 15.47 12.11 -5.67
N ASN A 149 14.91 13.18 -6.23
CA ASN A 149 13.84 13.14 -7.25
C ASN A 149 12.54 12.49 -6.78
N LEU A 150 12.20 12.63 -5.49
CA LEU A 150 10.88 12.23 -4.98
C LEU A 150 9.81 13.07 -5.69
N ARG A 151 8.87 12.38 -6.34
CA ARG A 151 7.67 12.98 -6.92
C ARG A 151 6.47 12.45 -6.18
N LEU A 152 5.61 13.35 -5.75
CA LEU A 152 4.36 13.02 -5.08
C LEU A 152 3.20 13.33 -6.01
N HIS A 153 2.09 12.62 -5.81
CA HIS A 153 0.81 12.98 -6.39
C HIS A 153 0.09 13.86 -5.37
N PRO A 154 0.11 15.20 -5.49
CA PRO A 154 -0.64 16.07 -4.59
C PRO A 154 -2.13 15.85 -4.82
N VAL A 155 -2.88 15.62 -3.74
CA VAL A 155 -4.32 15.42 -3.77
C VAL A 155 -4.97 16.47 -2.89
N SER A 156 -6.00 17.13 -3.41
CA SER A 156 -6.84 18.06 -2.67
C SER A 156 -8.23 17.47 -2.52
N PHE A 157 -8.82 17.62 -1.35
CA PHE A 157 -10.17 17.17 -1.06
C PHE A 157 -11.13 18.35 -1.14
N VAL A 158 -12.23 18.14 -1.84
CA VAL A 158 -13.38 19.05 -1.85
C VAL A 158 -14.55 18.24 -1.31
N ILE A 159 -15.34 18.85 -0.44
CA ILE A 159 -16.55 18.25 0.11
C ILE A 159 -17.74 19.14 -0.28
N ALA A 160 -18.83 18.51 -0.68
CA ALA A 160 -20.07 19.18 -1.03
C ALA A 160 -21.25 18.61 -0.25
N ARG A 161 -22.18 19.49 0.14
CA ARG A 161 -23.46 19.09 0.71
C ARG A 161 -24.48 18.90 -0.41
N VAL A 162 -25.13 17.75 -0.40
CA VAL A 162 -26.23 17.45 -1.31
C VAL A 162 -27.46 18.27 -0.88
N PRO A 163 -28.13 19.01 -1.80
CA PRO A 163 -29.28 19.85 -1.47
C PRO A 163 -30.43 19.09 -0.81
N ALA A 164 -31.23 19.80 -0.01
CA ALA A 164 -32.45 19.26 0.55
C ALA A 164 -33.43 18.85 -0.57
N GLY A 165 -33.93 17.61 -0.52
CA GLY A 165 -34.86 17.06 -1.51
C GLY A 165 -34.21 16.15 -2.56
N ALA A 166 -32.89 16.15 -2.70
CA ALA A 166 -32.18 15.15 -3.49
C ALA A 166 -31.99 13.83 -2.70
N PRO A 167 -31.82 12.69 -3.40
CA PRO A 167 -31.50 11.41 -2.75
C PRO A 167 -30.20 11.49 -1.95
N ASP A 168 -30.12 10.71 -0.87
CA ASP A 168 -28.87 10.56 -0.13
C ASP A 168 -27.79 9.87 -1.00
N VAL A 169 -26.53 10.27 -0.82
CA VAL A 169 -25.40 9.76 -1.63
C VAL A 169 -24.63 8.65 -0.91
N VAL A 170 -24.76 8.54 0.41
CA VAL A 170 -24.20 7.44 1.25
C VAL A 170 -22.79 7.03 0.81
N SER A 171 -21.87 7.99 0.84
CA SER A 171 -20.53 7.89 0.23
C SER A 171 -19.58 6.85 0.82
N TRP A 172 -19.99 6.09 1.85
CA TRP A 172 -19.26 4.93 2.38
C TRP A 172 -19.77 3.59 1.86
N GLU A 173 -20.80 3.57 1.03
CA GLU A 173 -21.31 2.37 0.37
C GLU A 173 -20.76 2.22 -1.05
N GLY A 174 -20.59 0.97 -1.46
CA GLY A 174 -20.02 0.61 -2.77
C GLY A 174 -18.52 0.86 -2.90
N ALA A 175 -17.94 0.45 -4.03
CA ALA A 175 -16.50 0.62 -4.23
C ALA A 175 -16.16 2.12 -4.44
N PRO A 176 -15.12 2.63 -3.76
CA PRO A 176 -14.65 4.00 -3.93
C PRO A 176 -13.96 4.18 -5.29
N MET A 177 -13.89 5.42 -5.77
CA MET A 177 -13.13 5.81 -6.98
C MET A 177 -13.49 5.02 -8.25
N THR A 178 -14.75 4.60 -8.37
CA THR A 178 -15.27 3.86 -9.53
C THR A 178 -15.57 4.76 -10.73
N ALA A 179 -15.68 6.07 -10.51
CA ALA A 179 -15.80 7.08 -11.54
C ALA A 179 -14.64 8.07 -11.46
N VAL A 180 -14.09 8.43 -12.62
CA VAL A 180 -13.02 9.40 -12.77
C VAL A 180 -13.41 10.36 -13.88
N SER A 181 -13.34 11.67 -13.62
CA SER A 181 -13.44 12.70 -14.65
C SER A 181 -12.06 13.24 -14.98
N ASN A 182 -11.75 13.24 -16.28
CA ASN A 182 -10.52 13.82 -16.83
C ASN A 182 -10.78 15.19 -17.48
N GLU A 183 -11.95 15.81 -17.25
CA GLU A 183 -12.31 17.09 -17.87
C GLU A 183 -11.26 18.16 -17.61
N CYS A 184 -10.72 18.19 -16.39
CA CYS A 184 -9.69 19.15 -15.99
C CYS A 184 -8.25 18.67 -16.29
N ALA A 185 -8.05 17.49 -16.88
CA ALA A 185 -6.73 16.86 -16.98
C ALA A 185 -5.74 17.62 -17.89
N ARG A 186 -6.26 18.39 -18.84
CA ARG A 186 -5.43 19.23 -19.74
C ARG A 186 -4.83 20.44 -19.03
N GLY A 187 -5.35 20.83 -17.87
CA GLY A 187 -4.94 22.04 -17.17
C GLY A 187 -5.43 23.31 -17.88
N PRO A 188 -5.34 24.48 -17.22
CA PRO A 188 -5.83 25.75 -17.77
C PRO A 188 -5.08 26.21 -19.02
N PHE A 189 -3.85 25.72 -19.25
CA PHE A 189 -3.01 26.07 -20.39
C PHE A 189 -2.89 24.96 -21.46
N GLY A 190 -3.58 23.83 -21.28
CA GLY A 190 -3.54 22.71 -22.23
C GLY A 190 -2.23 21.90 -22.22
N ASP A 191 -1.40 22.06 -21.19
CA ASP A 191 -0.07 21.47 -21.01
C ASP A 191 -0.09 20.08 -20.35
N ASN A 192 -1.28 19.56 -20.02
CA ASN A 192 -1.50 18.30 -19.30
C ASN A 192 -1.02 18.30 -17.84
N TYR A 193 -0.82 19.47 -17.25
CA TYR A 193 -0.62 19.64 -15.81
C TYR A 193 -1.95 19.93 -15.08
N GLY A 194 -3.01 19.24 -15.50
CA GLY A 194 -4.34 19.36 -14.91
C GLY A 194 -4.64 18.34 -13.81
N SER A 195 -5.84 18.42 -13.24
CA SER A 195 -6.32 17.50 -12.20
C SER A 195 -7.22 16.41 -12.76
N LYS A 196 -7.23 15.26 -12.07
CA LYS A 196 -8.28 14.25 -12.24
C LYS A 196 -9.22 14.36 -11.05
N LEU A 197 -10.52 14.28 -11.33
CA LEU A 197 -11.54 14.29 -10.31
C LEU A 197 -11.99 12.86 -10.05
N GLU A 198 -11.86 12.42 -8.81
CA GLU A 198 -12.22 11.08 -8.35
C GLU A 198 -13.03 11.21 -7.06
N CYS A 199 -14.04 10.36 -6.88
CA CYS A 199 -14.83 10.36 -5.66
C CYS A 199 -14.29 9.28 -4.69
N PRO A 200 -13.64 9.66 -3.58
CA PRO A 200 -13.24 8.69 -2.57
C PRO A 200 -14.48 8.21 -1.79
N GLY A 201 -14.31 7.12 -1.05
CA GLY A 201 -15.31 6.69 -0.08
C GLY A 201 -15.23 7.54 1.20
N LEU A 202 -16.30 8.25 1.56
CA LEU A 202 -16.32 9.17 2.70
C LEU A 202 -16.78 8.47 3.99
N HIS A 203 -15.89 7.71 4.60
CA HIS A 203 -16.13 7.13 5.93
C HIS A 203 -15.98 8.21 7.01
N ALA A 204 -16.55 7.98 8.20
CA ALA A 204 -16.54 8.95 9.30
C ALA A 204 -15.16 9.58 9.59
N GLY A 205 -14.07 8.79 9.49
CA GLY A 205 -12.71 9.29 9.67
C GLY A 205 -12.31 10.34 8.64
N LEU A 206 -12.47 10.03 7.34
CA LEU A 206 -12.14 10.97 6.26
C LEU A 206 -13.13 12.14 6.19
N GLY A 207 -14.41 11.86 6.42
CA GLY A 207 -15.48 12.86 6.52
C GLY A 207 -15.21 13.89 7.60
N ALA A 208 -14.78 13.45 8.79
CA ALA A 208 -14.38 14.33 9.87
C ALA A 208 -13.28 15.31 9.48
N THR A 209 -12.27 14.87 8.73
CA THR A 209 -11.22 15.77 8.23
C THR A 209 -11.79 16.80 7.25
N GLY A 210 -12.69 16.38 6.35
CA GLY A 210 -13.32 17.27 5.37
C GLY A 210 -14.23 18.34 5.97
N VAL A 211 -15.06 17.99 6.97
CA VAL A 211 -16.01 18.94 7.59
C VAL A 211 -15.41 19.79 8.71
N ALA A 212 -14.22 19.45 9.21
CA ALA A 212 -13.54 20.18 10.28
C ALA A 212 -13.27 21.65 9.91
N GLY A 213 -12.95 21.93 8.63
CA GLY A 213 -12.74 23.30 8.15
C GLY A 213 -14.02 24.09 7.91
N LEU A 214 -15.16 23.41 7.77
CA LEU A 214 -16.47 24.01 7.46
C LEU A 214 -17.31 24.34 8.71
N SER A 215 -16.89 23.85 9.88
CA SER A 215 -17.71 23.90 11.10
C SER A 215 -17.03 24.65 12.25
N LYS A 216 -17.66 25.70 12.76
CA LYS A 216 -17.44 26.23 14.13
C LYS A 216 -18.80 26.34 14.83
N PRO A 217 -18.98 26.07 16.14
CA PRO A 217 -18.19 25.31 17.12
C PRO A 217 -18.51 23.79 17.08
N GLY A 218 -17.96 22.99 18.01
CA GLY A 218 -18.03 21.51 17.99
C GLY A 218 -19.43 20.89 17.89
N LYS A 219 -20.50 21.60 18.25
CA LYS A 219 -21.89 21.18 18.01
C LYS A 219 -22.21 21.09 16.51
N HIS A 220 -21.83 22.10 15.74
CA HIS A 220 -22.02 22.14 14.29
C HIS A 220 -21.25 21.01 13.63
N PHE A 221 -20.00 20.81 14.01
CA PHE A 221 -19.19 19.69 13.52
C PHE A 221 -19.86 18.32 13.76
N LYS A 222 -20.41 18.10 14.96
CA LYS A 222 -21.16 16.87 15.26
C LYS A 222 -22.42 16.75 14.41
N GLN A 223 -23.14 17.85 14.17
CA GLN A 223 -24.32 17.87 13.30
C GLN A 223 -23.96 17.55 11.85
N GLU A 224 -22.84 18.08 11.34
CA GLU A 224 -22.31 17.74 10.03
C GLU A 224 -21.96 16.25 9.93
N LEU A 225 -21.30 15.71 10.96
CA LEU A 225 -20.98 14.28 11.01
C LEU A 225 -22.22 13.38 11.02
N LEU A 226 -23.29 13.78 11.72
CA LEU A 226 -24.58 13.07 11.70
C LEU A 226 -25.23 13.09 10.30
N ASN A 227 -24.89 14.09 9.49
CA ASN A 227 -25.44 14.29 8.14
C ASN A 227 -24.50 13.83 7.01
N LEU A 228 -23.44 13.06 7.31
CA LEU A 228 -22.49 12.57 6.28
C LEU A 228 -23.17 11.82 5.13
N ARG A 229 -24.34 11.20 5.35
CA ARG A 229 -25.11 10.52 4.28
C ARG A 229 -25.53 11.45 3.12
N ARG A 230 -25.46 12.77 3.35
CA ARG A 230 -25.76 13.85 2.38
C ARG A 230 -24.51 14.62 1.97
N MET A 231 -23.34 14.01 2.08
CA MET A 231 -22.07 14.63 1.69
C MET A 231 -21.32 13.75 0.70
N THR A 232 -20.64 14.39 -0.24
CA THR A 232 -19.72 13.79 -1.21
C THR A 232 -18.41 14.53 -1.25
#